data_AF-A0A9W9YFM6-F1
#
_entry.id   AF-A0A9W9YFM6-F1
#
_cell.length_a   1.000
_cell.length_b   1.000
_cell.length_c   1.000
_cell.angle_alpha   90.00
_cell.angle_beta   90.00
_cell.angle_gamma   90.00
#
_symmetry.space_group_name_H-M   'P 1'
#
loop_
_entity.id
_entity.type
_entity.pdbx_description
1 polymer ?
#
loop_
_entity_poly.entity_id
_entity_poly.type
_entity_poly.pdbx_seq_one_letter_code
_entity_poly.pdbx_strand_id
1 'polypeptide(L)'
;MGKDRIRSDGLWLEIALNKILIPQIRPFVEQGIKTEYNNLKTSHNIDGQSTSSRLQRWPPRKVLKYENINGNGVHPKLGGRYNYALFDCRVTSHVDFARLYVENYMAKFNAFDDHCDASAVMALLGGVPVFSAAVQTAAGDVRMGRNDWAHCVFSKWDEAKFQQVLLRWNTL
;
A
#
# COMPACT_ATOMS: atom_id res chain seq x y z
N MET A 1 -12.51 31.60 -13.77
CA MET A 1 -12.67 30.42 -12.89
C MET A 1 -11.28 29.85 -12.63
N GLY A 2 -10.60 30.25 -11.55
CA GLY A 2 -9.15 30.02 -11.48
C GLY A 2 -8.68 29.82 -10.04
N LYS A 3 -7.88 28.78 -9.82
CA LYS A 3 -7.22 28.41 -8.56
C LYS A 3 -8.08 28.07 -7.34
N ASP A 4 -8.99 28.93 -6.90
CA ASP A 4 -9.68 28.71 -5.61
C ASP A 4 -10.68 27.56 -5.67
N ARG A 5 -11.38 27.40 -6.81
CA ARG A 5 -12.25 26.25 -7.07
C ARG A 5 -11.44 24.94 -7.15
N ILE A 6 -10.31 24.95 -7.85
CA ILE A 6 -9.43 23.78 -7.97
C ILE A 6 -8.85 23.38 -6.60
N ARG A 7 -8.56 24.36 -5.74
CA ARG A 7 -8.07 24.14 -4.38
C ARG A 7 -9.15 23.59 -3.45
N SER A 8 -10.39 24.05 -3.56
CA SER A 8 -11.51 23.46 -2.80
C SER A 8 -11.78 22.04 -3.24
N ASP A 9 -11.78 21.78 -4.54
CA ASP A 9 -12.14 20.47 -5.10
C ASP A 9 -11.10 19.39 -4.76
N GLY A 10 -9.81 19.75 -4.70
CA GLY A 10 -8.75 18.86 -4.22
C GLY A 10 -8.86 18.50 -2.73
N LEU A 11 -9.29 19.45 -1.88
CA LEU A 11 -9.55 19.18 -0.46
C LEU A 11 -10.73 18.22 -0.27
N TRP A 12 -11.80 18.39 -1.06
CA TRP A 12 -12.96 17.50 -1.05
C TRP A 12 -12.59 16.08 -1.52
N LEU A 13 -11.71 15.95 -2.51
CA LEU A 13 -11.18 14.65 -2.95
C LEU A 13 -10.38 13.95 -1.84
N GLU A 14 -9.46 14.65 -1.17
CA GLU A 14 -8.66 14.05 -0.08
C GLU A 14 -9.56 13.63 1.10
N ILE A 15 -10.58 14.44 1.43
CA ILE A 15 -11.57 14.13 2.46
C ILE A 15 -12.43 12.94 2.04
N ALA A 16 -13.01 12.95 0.84
CA ALA A 16 -13.83 11.86 0.33
C ALA A 16 -13.03 10.54 0.29
N LEU A 17 -11.74 10.60 -0.06
CA LEU A 17 -10.87 9.43 -0.13
C LEU A 17 -10.74 8.81 1.26
N ASN A 18 -10.25 9.60 2.20
CA ASN A 18 -9.90 9.11 3.53
C ASN A 18 -11.13 8.82 4.39
N LYS A 19 -12.24 9.55 4.21
CA LYS A 19 -13.43 9.46 5.07
C LYS A 19 -14.54 8.59 4.52
N ILE A 20 -14.63 8.43 3.19
CA ILE A 20 -15.75 7.71 2.56
C ILE A 20 -15.23 6.45 1.88
N LEU A 21 -14.31 6.60 0.92
CA LEU A 21 -13.92 5.51 0.06
C LEU A 21 -13.04 4.47 0.78
N ILE A 22 -11.99 4.92 1.47
CA ILE A 22 -11.05 4.01 2.15
C ILE A 22 -11.75 3.13 3.18
N PRO A 23 -12.62 3.64 4.07
CA PRO A 23 -13.38 2.78 4.98
C PRO A 23 -14.20 1.69 4.29
N GLN A 24 -14.75 1.96 3.09
CA GLN A 24 -15.54 0.97 2.33
C GLN A 24 -14.66 -0.07 1.62
N ILE A 25 -13.50 0.33 1.12
CA ILE A 25 -12.57 -0.56 0.40
C ILE A 25 -11.75 -1.44 1.36
N ARG A 26 -11.49 -0.97 2.58
CA ARG A 26 -10.59 -1.63 3.54
C ARG A 26 -10.97 -3.09 3.83
N PRO A 27 -12.25 -3.47 4.06
CA PRO A 27 -12.64 -4.86 4.25
C PRO A 27 -12.36 -5.74 3.03
N PHE A 28 -12.58 -5.22 1.81
CA PHE A 28 -12.26 -5.92 0.57
C PHE A 28 -10.75 -6.18 0.45
N VAL A 29 -9.93 -5.17 0.77
CA VAL A 29 -8.46 -5.32 0.76
C VAL A 29 -8.01 -6.32 1.80
N GLU A 30 -8.52 -6.23 3.03
CA GLU A 30 -8.19 -7.19 4.08
C GLU A 30 -8.51 -8.62 3.66
N GLN A 31 -9.65 -8.85 3.01
CA GLN A 31 -10.04 -10.16 2.52
C GLN A 31 -9.07 -10.69 1.45
N GLY A 32 -8.69 -9.85 0.48
CA GLY A 32 -7.68 -10.22 -0.52
C GLY A 32 -6.33 -10.56 0.11
N ILE A 33 -5.89 -9.77 1.09
CA ILE A 33 -4.65 -9.99 1.84
C ILE A 33 -4.70 -11.33 2.60
N LYS A 34 -5.80 -11.65 3.27
CA LYS A 34 -5.98 -12.94 3.97
C LYS A 34 -5.88 -14.11 2.99
N THR A 35 -6.53 -14.02 1.83
CA THR A 35 -6.46 -15.05 0.79
C THR A 35 -5.02 -15.27 0.34
N GLU A 36 -4.31 -14.21 0.00
CA GLU A 36 -2.93 -14.33 -0.50
C GLU A 36 -1.95 -14.81 0.58
N TYR A 37 -2.12 -14.34 1.81
CA TYR A 37 -1.33 -14.80 2.94
C TYR A 37 -1.50 -16.31 3.16
N ASN A 38 -2.74 -16.82 3.16
CA ASN A 38 -3.02 -18.25 3.32
C ASN A 38 -2.44 -19.09 2.17
N ASN A 39 -2.47 -18.56 0.95
CA ASN A 39 -1.84 -19.20 -0.20
C ASN A 39 -0.33 -19.34 0.00
N LEU A 40 0.35 -18.29 0.47
CA LEU A 40 1.81 -18.30 0.71
C LEU A 40 2.23 -19.05 1.97
N LYS A 41 1.38 -19.09 2.98
CA LYS A 41 1.54 -19.98 4.12
C LYS A 41 1.60 -21.43 3.65
N THR A 42 0.69 -21.84 2.76
CA THR A 42 0.66 -23.21 2.24
C THR A 42 1.79 -23.50 1.25
N SER A 43 2.06 -22.60 0.31
CA SER A 43 2.99 -22.84 -0.80
C SER A 43 4.45 -22.51 -0.48
N HIS A 44 4.71 -21.61 0.47
CA HIS A 44 6.05 -21.10 0.78
C HIS A 44 6.38 -21.14 2.27
N ASN A 45 5.49 -21.66 3.13
CA ASN A 45 5.67 -21.72 4.58
C ASN A 45 6.04 -20.35 5.19
N ILE A 46 5.43 -19.27 4.68
CA ILE A 46 5.85 -17.88 4.99
C ILE A 46 5.76 -17.53 6.49
N ASP A 47 4.90 -18.23 7.23
CA ASP A 47 4.73 -18.10 8.68
C ASP A 47 5.82 -18.82 9.49
N GLY A 48 6.51 -19.79 8.90
CA GLY A 48 7.59 -20.56 9.51
C GLY A 48 8.98 -20.29 8.93
N GLN A 49 9.15 -19.28 8.07
CA GLN A 49 10.42 -19.02 7.39
C GLN A 49 11.54 -18.60 8.35
N SER A 50 12.73 -19.14 8.09
CA SER A 50 13.97 -18.66 8.70
C SER A 50 14.52 -17.47 7.91
N THR A 51 15.43 -16.74 8.52
CA THR A 51 16.11 -15.59 7.91
C THR A 51 16.82 -15.92 6.58
N SER A 52 17.46 -17.09 6.51
CA SER A 52 18.21 -17.55 5.33
C SER A 52 17.30 -18.10 4.23
N SER A 53 16.13 -18.65 4.59
CA SER A 53 15.17 -19.25 3.66
C SER A 53 13.95 -18.37 3.35
N ARG A 54 13.95 -17.11 3.79
CA ARG A 54 12.80 -16.20 3.61
C ARG A 54 12.47 -15.97 2.13
N LEU A 55 11.19 -15.83 1.84
CA LEU A 55 10.70 -15.41 0.54
C LEU A 55 11.06 -13.94 0.34
N GLN A 56 12.05 -13.65 -0.52
CA GLN A 56 12.56 -12.28 -0.66
C GLN A 56 11.67 -11.40 -1.57
N ARG A 57 10.98 -12.03 -2.54
CA ARG A 57 10.20 -11.33 -3.56
C ARG A 57 8.90 -12.07 -3.84
N TRP A 58 7.79 -11.33 -3.89
CA TRP A 58 6.50 -11.87 -4.32
C TRP A 58 5.52 -10.76 -4.73
N PRO A 59 4.98 -10.76 -5.96
CA PRO A 59 5.39 -11.59 -7.11
C PRO A 59 6.88 -11.34 -7.47
N PRO A 60 7.50 -12.08 -8.42
CA PRO A 60 8.96 -12.09 -8.62
C PRO A 60 9.67 -10.73 -8.75
N ARG A 61 8.95 -9.67 -9.14
CA ARG A 61 9.49 -8.31 -9.30
C ARG A 61 9.36 -7.43 -8.05
N LYS A 62 8.50 -7.78 -7.09
CA LYS A 62 8.24 -6.99 -5.88
C LYS A 62 9.09 -7.49 -4.72
N VAL A 63 9.95 -6.64 -4.16
CA VAL A 63 10.72 -6.94 -2.95
C VAL A 63 9.81 -6.86 -1.72
N LEU A 64 9.89 -7.87 -0.86
CA LEU A 64 9.19 -7.89 0.42
C LEU A 64 10.03 -7.21 1.51
N LYS A 65 9.42 -6.28 2.22
CA LYS A 65 10.07 -5.40 3.21
C LYS A 65 9.97 -5.98 4.62
N TYR A 66 10.80 -6.96 4.94
CA TYR A 66 10.83 -7.59 6.27
C TYR A 66 11.25 -6.63 7.39
N GLU A 67 11.85 -5.49 7.06
CA GLU A 67 12.13 -4.45 8.04
C GLU A 67 10.86 -3.84 8.67
N ASN A 68 9.70 -4.03 8.04
CA ASN A 68 8.42 -3.49 8.48
C ASN A 68 7.68 -4.37 9.51
N ILE A 69 8.19 -5.56 9.83
CA ILE A 69 7.54 -6.51 10.75
C ILE A 69 8.46 -6.86 11.92
N ASN A 70 7.89 -7.42 12.99
CA ASN A 70 8.62 -7.98 14.13
C ASN A 70 9.64 -7.04 14.80
N GLY A 71 9.47 -5.72 14.64
CA GLY A 71 10.42 -4.73 15.13
C GLY A 71 11.76 -4.69 14.38
N ASN A 72 11.90 -5.39 13.25
CA ASN A 72 13.16 -5.54 12.52
C ASN A 72 13.80 -4.20 12.10
N GLY A 73 13.01 -3.15 11.93
CA GLY A 73 13.47 -1.81 11.55
C GLY A 73 14.41 -1.13 12.55
N VAL A 74 14.47 -1.61 13.81
CA VAL A 74 15.37 -1.04 14.84
C VAL A 74 16.81 -1.52 14.70
N HIS A 75 17.05 -2.61 13.94
CA HIS A 75 18.40 -3.16 13.81
C HIS A 75 19.32 -2.23 13.01
N PRO A 76 20.60 -2.13 13.41
CA PRO A 76 21.55 -1.25 12.75
C PRO A 76 21.77 -1.67 11.30
N LYS A 77 21.88 -0.66 10.43
CA LYS A 77 22.21 -0.86 9.02
C LYS A 77 23.72 -1.04 8.87
N LEU A 78 24.14 -2.11 8.18
CA LEU A 78 25.53 -2.35 7.84
C LEU A 78 25.81 -1.73 6.46
N GLY A 79 26.63 -0.68 6.41
CA GLY A 79 26.92 0.04 5.15
C GLY A 79 25.67 0.62 4.49
N GLY A 80 24.70 1.09 5.29
CA GLY A 80 23.43 1.64 4.80
C GLY A 80 22.39 0.59 4.38
N ARG A 81 22.70 -0.71 4.47
CA ARG A 81 21.77 -1.82 4.13
C ARG A 81 21.27 -2.53 5.38
N TYR A 82 20.06 -3.10 5.30
CA TYR A 82 19.54 -3.93 6.37
C TYR A 82 20.38 -5.21 6.53
N ASN A 83 20.79 -5.50 7.77
CA ASN A 83 21.40 -6.77 8.10
C ASN A 83 20.29 -7.80 8.35
N TYR A 84 19.85 -8.46 7.28
CA TYR A 84 18.77 -9.43 7.37
C TYR A 84 19.09 -10.58 8.33
N ALA A 85 20.36 -10.92 8.58
CA ALA A 85 20.75 -11.99 9.51
C ALA A 85 20.19 -11.81 10.94
N LEU A 86 19.83 -10.58 11.31
CA LEU A 86 19.25 -10.24 12.61
C LEU A 86 17.72 -10.29 12.63
N PHE A 87 17.07 -10.42 11.46
CA PHE A 87 15.63 -10.26 11.35
C PHE A 87 14.89 -11.53 11.73
N ASP A 88 13.81 -11.35 12.50
CA ASP A 88 12.75 -12.35 12.57
C ASP A 88 11.88 -12.23 11.31
N CYS A 89 12.00 -13.21 10.42
CA CYS A 89 11.31 -13.22 9.13
C CYS A 89 10.00 -14.01 9.14
N ARG A 90 9.52 -14.45 10.31
CA ARG A 90 8.24 -15.16 10.41
C ARG A 90 7.08 -14.19 10.17
N VAL A 91 6.21 -14.51 9.22
CA VAL A 91 5.01 -13.71 8.92
C VAL A 91 3.82 -14.33 9.64
N THR A 92 3.59 -13.89 10.88
CA THR A 92 2.66 -14.57 11.81
C THR A 92 1.20 -14.19 11.64
N SER A 93 0.91 -13.15 10.85
CA SER A 93 -0.43 -12.64 10.61
C SER A 93 -0.59 -12.07 9.20
N HIS A 94 -1.85 -11.92 8.75
CA HIS A 94 -2.16 -11.24 7.49
C HIS A 94 -1.80 -9.74 7.54
N VAL A 95 -1.74 -9.14 8.74
CA VAL A 95 -1.28 -7.76 8.93
C VAL A 95 0.23 -7.65 8.72
N ASP A 96 1.02 -8.57 9.27
CA ASP A 96 2.47 -8.63 8.99
C ASP A 96 2.71 -8.83 7.50
N PHE A 97 1.93 -9.73 6.87
CA PHE A 97 2.00 -9.95 5.44
C PHE A 97 1.75 -8.67 4.64
N ALA A 98 0.71 -7.91 4.98
CA ALA A 98 0.41 -6.63 4.34
C ALA A 98 1.57 -5.61 4.49
N ARG A 99 2.18 -5.54 5.68
CA ARG A 99 3.29 -4.63 5.94
C ARG A 99 4.52 -4.89 5.07
N LEU A 100 4.70 -6.11 4.55
CA LEU A 100 5.79 -6.40 3.61
C LEU A 100 5.68 -5.64 2.27
N TYR A 101 4.49 -5.16 1.90
CA TYR A 101 4.21 -4.54 0.61
C TYR A 101 4.29 -3.01 0.59
N VAL A 102 4.28 -2.38 1.76
CA VAL A 102 4.17 -0.93 1.91
C VAL A 102 5.51 -0.28 2.26
N GLU A 103 5.65 1.02 2.05
CA GLU A 103 6.84 1.74 2.49
C GLU A 103 6.90 1.86 4.02
N ASN A 104 8.10 2.02 4.57
CA ASN A 104 8.34 1.94 6.02
C ASN A 104 7.53 2.98 6.81
N TYR A 105 7.30 4.16 6.23
CA TYR A 105 6.48 5.20 6.85
C TYR A 105 4.98 4.87 6.88
N MET A 106 4.52 3.96 6.00
CA MET A 106 3.14 3.48 5.92
C MET A 106 2.88 2.28 6.83
N ALA A 107 3.92 1.52 7.22
CA ALA A 107 3.80 0.24 7.94
C ALA A 107 3.38 0.35 9.42
N LYS A 108 2.82 1.49 9.84
CA LYS A 108 2.48 1.76 11.25
C LYS A 108 1.14 1.16 11.70
N PHE A 109 0.32 0.69 10.77
CA PHE A 109 -1.00 0.10 11.07
C PHE A 109 -0.86 -1.29 11.71
N ASN A 110 -1.63 -1.58 12.77
CA ASN A 110 -1.68 -2.90 13.43
C ASN A 110 -2.92 -3.72 13.04
N ALA A 111 -3.85 -3.10 12.32
CA ALA A 111 -5.07 -3.73 11.84
C ALA A 111 -5.52 -3.03 10.55
N PHE A 112 -6.52 -3.60 9.89
CA PHE A 112 -7.25 -2.94 8.81
C PHE A 112 -8.33 -2.03 9.41
N ASP A 113 -7.87 -1.00 10.13
CA ASP A 113 -8.68 0.06 10.72
C ASP A 113 -8.21 1.44 10.21
N ASP A 114 -8.55 2.51 10.92
CA ASP A 114 -8.20 3.88 10.53
C ASP A 114 -6.70 4.20 10.53
N HIS A 115 -5.86 3.32 11.10
CA HIS A 115 -4.41 3.43 10.99
C HIS A 115 -3.88 2.88 9.67
N CYS A 116 -4.65 2.02 8.98
CA CYS A 116 -4.39 1.60 7.60
C CYS A 116 -4.94 2.68 6.66
N ASP A 117 -4.12 3.70 6.44
CA ASP A 117 -4.45 4.92 5.70
C ASP A 117 -4.61 4.69 4.18
N ALA A 118 -5.04 5.72 3.46
CA ALA A 118 -5.19 5.66 2.00
C ALA A 118 -3.89 5.23 1.29
N SER A 119 -2.74 5.70 1.79
CA SER A 119 -1.44 5.39 1.21
C SER A 119 -1.15 3.89 1.28
N ALA A 120 -1.36 3.28 2.45
CA ALA A 120 -1.19 1.86 2.68
C ALA A 120 -2.19 1.06 1.82
N VAL A 121 -3.48 1.41 1.86
CA VAL A 121 -4.52 0.71 1.09
C VAL A 121 -4.22 0.69 -0.41
N MET A 122 -3.84 1.84 -0.99
CA MET A 122 -3.49 1.91 -2.41
C MET A 122 -2.20 1.14 -2.73
N ALA A 123 -1.21 1.15 -1.83
CA ALA A 123 0.01 0.36 -2.00
C ALA A 123 -0.26 -1.15 -1.97
N LEU A 124 -1.21 -1.60 -1.16
CA LEU A 124 -1.65 -3.00 -1.12
C LEU A 124 -2.40 -3.40 -2.38
N LEU A 125 -3.41 -2.61 -2.79
CA LEU A 125 -4.17 -2.83 -4.02
C LEU A 125 -3.28 -2.91 -5.27
N GLY A 126 -2.26 -2.04 -5.35
CA GLY A 126 -1.32 -2.01 -6.47
C GLY A 126 -0.14 -3.00 -6.36
N GLY A 127 0.03 -3.67 -5.22
CA GLY A 127 1.25 -4.43 -4.92
C GLY A 127 1.04 -5.93 -4.74
N VAL A 128 -0.14 -6.34 -4.27
CA VAL A 128 -0.42 -7.74 -3.90
C VAL A 128 -1.07 -8.46 -5.09
N PRO A 129 -0.55 -9.63 -5.50
CA PRO A 129 -0.91 -10.25 -6.78
C PRO A 129 -2.31 -10.86 -6.81
N VAL A 130 -2.99 -10.97 -5.66
CA VAL A 130 -4.41 -11.39 -5.57
C VAL A 130 -5.36 -10.41 -6.26
N PHE A 131 -4.98 -9.12 -6.34
CA PHE A 131 -5.79 -8.09 -6.99
C PHE A 131 -5.55 -8.12 -8.49
N SER A 132 -6.61 -7.95 -9.28
CA SER A 132 -6.52 -7.99 -10.74
C SER A 132 -5.63 -6.86 -11.29
N ALA A 133 -5.10 -7.06 -12.50
CA ALA A 133 -4.31 -6.02 -13.17
C ALA A 133 -5.07 -4.69 -13.34
N ALA A 134 -6.40 -4.76 -13.52
CA ALA A 134 -7.25 -3.57 -13.61
C ALA A 134 -7.28 -2.81 -12.27
N VAL A 135 -7.48 -3.51 -11.15
CA VAL A 135 -7.45 -2.92 -9.79
C VAL A 135 -6.06 -2.35 -9.48
N GLN A 136 -5.00 -3.08 -9.81
CA GLN A 136 -3.62 -2.61 -9.60
C GLN A 136 -3.33 -1.33 -10.39
N THR A 137 -3.80 -1.27 -11.64
CA THR A 137 -3.67 -0.08 -12.50
C THR A 137 -4.42 1.10 -11.90
N ALA A 138 -5.70 0.92 -11.57
CA ALA A 138 -6.54 1.97 -10.99
C ALA A 138 -5.96 2.50 -9.66
N ALA A 139 -5.50 1.63 -8.76
CA ALA A 139 -4.82 2.03 -7.53
C ALA A 139 -3.54 2.84 -7.79
N GLY A 140 -2.79 2.46 -8.83
CA GLY A 140 -1.63 3.21 -9.30
C GLY A 140 -1.99 4.64 -9.75
N ASP A 141 -3.06 4.78 -10.52
CA ASP A 141 -3.50 6.09 -11.02
C ASP A 141 -4.07 6.98 -9.92
N VAL A 142 -4.87 6.41 -9.01
CA VAL A 142 -5.39 7.14 -7.84
C VAL A 142 -4.24 7.63 -6.96
N ARG A 143 -3.22 6.80 -6.75
CA ARG A 143 -2.02 7.19 -6.01
C ARG A 143 -1.25 8.31 -6.70
N MET A 144 -1.09 8.26 -8.03
CA MET A 144 -0.45 9.33 -8.80
C MET A 144 -1.24 10.64 -8.71
N GLY A 145 -2.55 10.58 -8.93
CA GLY A 145 -3.43 11.74 -8.82
C GLY A 145 -3.38 12.36 -7.42
N ARG A 146 -3.44 11.54 -6.36
CA ARG A 146 -3.29 12.01 -4.99
C ARG A 146 -1.92 12.67 -4.74
N ASN A 147 -0.83 12.07 -5.20
CA ASN A 147 0.51 12.64 -5.00
C ASN A 147 0.67 13.98 -5.75
N ASP A 148 0.17 14.07 -6.98
CA ASP A 148 0.18 15.29 -7.77
C ASP A 148 -0.69 16.40 -7.11
N TRP A 149 -1.72 16.02 -6.35
CA TRP A 149 -2.53 16.95 -5.54
C TRP A 149 -1.83 17.33 -4.23
N ALA A 150 -1.28 16.36 -3.49
CA ALA A 150 -0.60 16.58 -2.22
C ALA A 150 0.66 17.47 -2.39
N HIS A 151 1.29 17.39 -3.56
CA HIS A 151 2.42 18.23 -3.98
C HIS A 151 2.01 19.23 -5.07
N CYS A 152 0.83 19.83 -4.92
CA CYS A 152 0.13 20.58 -5.96
C CYS A 152 1.01 21.61 -6.69
N VAL A 153 1.41 21.28 -7.91
CA VAL A 153 1.90 22.26 -8.88
C VAL A 153 0.70 22.67 -9.72
N PHE A 154 -0.04 23.70 -9.29
CA PHE A 154 -1.32 24.12 -9.89
C PHE A 154 -1.27 24.38 -11.41
N SER A 155 -0.09 24.64 -11.99
CA SER A 155 0.08 24.80 -13.43
C SER A 155 0.02 23.50 -14.24
N LYS A 156 0.04 22.33 -13.59
CA LYS A 156 -0.04 21.01 -14.25
C LYS A 156 -1.44 20.41 -14.29
N TRP A 157 -2.40 21.04 -13.63
CA TRP A 157 -3.76 20.56 -13.45
C TRP A 157 -4.73 21.33 -14.35
N ASP A 158 -5.50 20.58 -15.14
CA ASP A 158 -6.64 21.07 -15.92
C ASP A 158 -7.88 20.21 -15.64
N GLU A 159 -9.04 20.66 -16.12
CA GLU A 159 -10.32 19.97 -15.92
C GLU A 159 -10.27 18.52 -16.44
N ALA A 160 -9.59 18.28 -17.57
CA ALA A 160 -9.53 16.95 -18.18
C ALA A 160 -8.80 15.95 -17.28
N LYS A 161 -7.67 16.33 -16.67
CA LYS A 161 -6.96 15.48 -15.69
C LYS A 161 -7.79 15.25 -14.44
N PHE A 162 -8.52 16.26 -13.97
CA PHE A 162 -9.39 16.12 -12.80
C PHE A 162 -10.49 15.08 -13.04
N GLN A 163 -11.20 15.20 -14.16
CA GLN A 163 -12.25 14.25 -14.54
C GLN A 163 -11.69 12.84 -14.74
N GLN A 164 -10.49 12.70 -15.30
CA GLN A 164 -9.85 11.40 -15.47
C GLN A 164 -9.56 10.70 -14.13
N VAL A 165 -9.05 11.43 -13.14
CA VAL A 165 -8.79 10.87 -11.80
C VAL A 165 -10.10 10.46 -11.12
N LEU A 166 -11.15 11.29 -11.21
CA LEU A 166 -12.48 10.98 -10.70
C LEU A 166 -13.13 9.76 -11.38
N LEU A 167 -12.93 9.60 -12.69
CA LEU A 167 -13.43 8.43 -13.42
C LEU A 167 -12.76 7.14 -12.95
N ARG A 168 -11.43 7.14 -12.77
CA ARG A 168 -10.69 5.97 -12.25
C ARG A 168 -11.04 5.65 -10.80
N TRP A 169 -11.47 6.66 -10.05
CA TRP A 169 -12.04 6.49 -8.72
C TRP A 169 -13.32 5.67 -8.71
N ASN A 170 -14.24 5.89 -9.66
CA ASN A 170 -15.49 5.13 -9.75
C ASN A 170 -15.29 3.67 -10.21
N THR A 171 -14.07 3.29 -10.59
CA THR A 171 -13.71 1.94 -11.02
C THR A 171 -13.03 1.09 -9.94
N LEU A 172 -12.73 1.69 -8.79
CA LEU A 172 -12.29 0.98 -7.58
C LEU A 172 -13.48 0.60 -6.72
#